data_AF-A0AAV3PDS7-F1
#
_entry.id   AF-A0AAV3PDS7-F1
#
_cell.length_a   1.000
_cell.length_b   1.000
_cell.length_c   1.000
_cell.angle_alpha   90.00
_cell.angle_beta   90.00
_cell.angle_gamma   90.00
#
_symmetry.space_group_name_H-M   'P 1'
#
loop_
_entity.id
_entity.type
_entity.pdbx_description
1 polymer ?
#
loop_
_entity_poly.entity_id
_entity_poly.type
_entity_poly.pdbx_seq_one_letter_code
_entity_poly.pdbx_strand_id
1 'polypeptide(L)'
;MVPSLHTKSSNRQIGFEEERNDQRLREYLNFVDELREEAFYKTLKYKQLMPQSYNRRVKNRQFHSGDLVLRLLSELAKRTEQVESQMGGVVSGEKYVGPTTYELED
;
A
#
# COMPACT_ATOMS: atom_id res chain seq x y z
N MET A 1 57.16 9.25 -11.33
CA MET A 1 56.32 8.19 -11.96
C MET A 1 54.95 8.28 -11.32
N VAL A 2 53.94 8.79 -12.04
CA VAL A 2 52.59 9.00 -11.51
C VAL A 2 51.78 7.71 -11.74
N PRO A 3 51.07 7.14 -10.76
CA PRO A 3 50.30 5.93 -10.98
C PRO A 3 49.11 6.21 -11.91
N SER A 4 48.99 5.42 -12.97
CA SER A 4 47.81 5.37 -13.84
C SER A 4 46.57 5.00 -13.02
N LEU A 5 45.57 5.89 -12.99
CA LEU A 5 44.23 5.60 -12.49
C LEU A 5 43.57 4.60 -13.45
N HIS A 6 43.72 3.31 -13.18
CA HIS A 6 42.93 2.30 -13.88
C HIS A 6 41.48 2.41 -13.38
N THR A 7 40.67 3.22 -14.06
CA THR A 7 39.22 3.20 -13.91
C THR A 7 38.74 1.82 -14.35
N LYS A 8 38.47 0.91 -13.41
CA LYS A 8 37.86 -0.37 -13.75
C LYS A 8 36.51 -0.07 -14.40
N SER A 9 36.40 -0.29 -15.71
CA SER A 9 35.16 -0.10 -16.45
C SER A 9 34.11 -1.07 -15.89
N SER A 10 32.93 -0.52 -15.58
CA SER A 10 31.82 -1.33 -15.11
C SER A 10 31.36 -2.29 -16.21
N ASN A 11 30.80 -3.44 -15.87
CA ASN A 11 30.18 -4.35 -16.83
C ASN A 11 29.11 -3.64 -17.70
N ARG A 12 28.48 -2.59 -17.17
CA ARG A 12 27.55 -1.72 -17.91
C ARG A 12 28.21 -0.91 -19.03
N GLN A 13 29.47 -0.53 -18.85
CA GLN A 13 30.28 0.17 -19.86
C GLN A 13 30.85 -0.79 -20.90
N ILE A 14 31.29 -1.97 -20.46
CA ILE A 14 31.92 -2.97 -21.33
C ILE A 14 30.90 -3.54 -22.34
N GLY A 15 29.63 -3.71 -21.92
CA GLY A 15 28.54 -4.18 -22.78
C GLY A 15 27.66 -3.09 -23.36
N PHE A 16 28.13 -1.83 -23.44
CA PHE A 16 27.32 -0.73 -23.96
C PHE A 16 27.27 -0.75 -25.49
N GLU A 17 26.11 -1.12 -26.04
CA GLU A 17 25.80 -1.04 -27.46
C GLU A 17 24.72 0.02 -27.67
N GLU A 18 25.08 1.20 -28.16
CA GLU A 18 24.19 2.37 -28.25
C GLU A 18 22.92 2.09 -29.07
N GLU A 19 23.06 1.63 -30.32
CA GLU A 19 21.92 1.36 -31.19
C GLU A 19 20.97 0.29 -30.63
N ARG A 20 21.54 -0.78 -30.06
CA ARG A 20 20.76 -1.86 -29.47
C ARG A 20 20.04 -1.38 -28.20
N ASN A 21 20.70 -0.56 -27.39
CA ASN A 21 20.11 0.01 -26.19
C ASN A 21 18.99 0.98 -26.54
N ASP A 22 19.18 1.82 -27.55
CA ASP A 22 18.18 2.77 -28.03
C ASP A 22 16.96 2.07 -28.64
N GLN A 23 17.18 1.02 -29.43
CA GLN A 23 16.09 0.20 -29.95
C GLN A 23 15.27 -0.42 -28.82
N ARG A 24 15.95 -1.06 -27.86
CA ARG A 24 15.28 -1.66 -26.69
C ARG A 24 14.57 -0.62 -25.85
N LEU A 25 15.16 0.57 -25.67
CA LEU A 25 14.55 1.66 -24.93
C LEU A 25 13.23 2.09 -25.59
N ARG A 26 13.22 2.25 -26.92
CA ARG A 26 11.99 2.58 -27.67
C ARG A 26 10.93 1.48 -27.54
N GLU A 27 11.34 0.21 -27.65
CA GLU A 27 10.44 -0.93 -27.45
C GLU A 27 9.84 -0.93 -26.04
N TYR A 28 10.65 -0.78 -25.00
CA TYR A 28 10.16 -0.70 -23.62
C TYR A 28 9.23 0.50 -23.40
N LEU A 29 9.55 1.66 -23.96
CA LEU A 29 8.73 2.86 -23.85
C LEU A 29 7.36 2.68 -24.53
N ASN A 30 7.29 1.93 -25.62
CA ASN A 30 6.01 1.60 -26.26
C ASN A 30 5.10 0.77 -25.34
N PHE A 31 5.66 -0.07 -24.46
CA PHE A 31 4.89 -0.90 -23.53
C PHE A 31 4.53 -0.22 -22.20
N VAL A 32 5.00 1.00 -21.95
CA VAL A 32 4.80 1.67 -20.66
C VAL A 32 3.32 1.83 -20.33
N ASP A 33 2.49 2.16 -21.32
CA ASP A 33 1.06 2.36 -21.10
C ASP A 33 0.33 1.03 -20.83
N GLU A 34 0.67 -0.03 -21.55
CA GLU A 34 0.13 -1.38 -21.31
C GLU A 34 0.45 -1.88 -19.89
N LEU A 35 1.71 -1.70 -19.46
CA LEU A 35 2.13 -2.08 -18.11
C LEU A 35 1.45 -1.23 -17.03
N ARG A 36 1.21 0.05 -17.31
CA ARG A 36 0.48 0.94 -16.41
C ARG A 36 -0.98 0.52 -16.29
N GLU A 37 -1.64 0.19 -17.39
CA GLU A 37 -3.01 -0.32 -17.39
C GLU A 37 -3.11 -1.65 -16.64
N GLU A 38 -2.19 -2.58 -16.90
CA GLU A 38 -2.17 -3.87 -16.19
C GLU A 38 -1.99 -3.68 -14.67
N ALA A 39 -1.07 -2.81 -14.26
CA ALA A 39 -0.86 -2.47 -12.85
C ALA A 39 -2.10 -1.81 -12.23
N PHE A 40 -2.78 -0.95 -12.98
CA PHE A 40 -4.02 -0.31 -12.57
C PHE A 40 -5.13 -1.36 -12.36
N TYR A 41 -5.35 -2.27 -13.31
CA TYR A 41 -6.34 -3.34 -13.19
C TYR A 41 -6.05 -4.29 -12.03
N LYS A 42 -4.79 -4.66 -11.81
CA LYS A 42 -4.39 -5.47 -10.65
C LYS A 42 -4.72 -4.78 -9.34
N THR A 43 -4.41 -3.48 -9.24
CA THR A 43 -4.73 -2.66 -8.06
C THR A 43 -6.25 -2.57 -7.84
N LEU A 44 -7.02 -2.29 -8.88
CA LEU A 44 -8.48 -2.22 -8.80
C LEU A 44 -9.10 -3.54 -8.37
N LYS A 45 -8.68 -4.65 -8.99
CA LYS A 45 -9.14 -6.00 -8.61
C LYS A 45 -8.84 -6.30 -7.15
N TYR A 46 -7.63 -5.96 -6.69
CA TYR A 46 -7.26 -6.13 -5.30
C TYR A 46 -8.13 -5.27 -4.37
N LYS A 47 -8.28 -3.97 -4.66
CA LYS A 47 -9.15 -3.04 -3.91
C LYS A 47 -10.59 -3.56 -3.84
N GLN A 48 -11.12 -4.16 -4.90
CA GLN A 48 -12.48 -4.72 -4.95
C GLN A 48 -12.64 -6.00 -4.11
N LEU A 49 -11.63 -6.88 -4.10
CA LEU A 49 -11.67 -8.15 -3.36
C LEU A 49 -11.28 -8.00 -1.89
N MET A 50 -10.63 -6.90 -1.53
CA MET A 50 -10.12 -6.67 -0.17
C MET A 50 -11.21 -6.69 0.90
N PRO A 51 -12.37 -5.99 0.75
CA PRO A 51 -13.43 -6.00 1.75
C PRO A 51 -14.04 -7.39 1.94
N GLN A 52 -14.23 -8.14 0.85
CA GLN A 52 -14.79 -9.50 0.92
C GLN A 52 -13.85 -10.45 1.68
N SER A 53 -12.56 -10.36 1.37
CA SER A 53 -11.53 -11.18 2.02
C SER A 53 -11.36 -10.82 3.49
N TYR A 54 -11.44 -9.53 3.82
CA TYR A 54 -11.39 -9.03 5.20
C TYR A 54 -12.64 -9.49 5.97
N ASN A 55 -13.83 -9.19 5.48
CA ASN A 55 -15.10 -9.52 6.13
C ASN A 55 -15.27 -11.03 6.37
N ARG A 56 -14.76 -11.87 5.46
CA ARG A 56 -14.76 -13.33 5.66
C ARG A 56 -13.90 -13.78 6.84
N ARG A 57 -12.84 -13.05 7.17
CA ARG A 57 -11.88 -13.39 8.24
C ARG A 57 -12.17 -12.70 9.57
N VAL A 58 -12.93 -11.61 9.55
CA VAL A 58 -13.35 -10.91 10.77
C VAL A 58 -14.26 -11.84 11.58
N LYS A 59 -13.85 -12.08 12.82
CA LYS A 59 -14.68 -12.77 13.82
C LYS A 59 -15.41 -11.71 14.63
N ASN A 60 -16.73 -11.88 14.78
CA ASN A 60 -17.50 -11.04 15.70
C ASN A 60 -17.00 -11.32 17.13
N ARG A 61 -16.44 -10.29 17.77
CA ARG A 61 -16.05 -10.32 19.17
C ARG A 61 -17.06 -9.49 19.96
N GLN A 62 -17.54 -10.04 21.07
CA GLN A 62 -18.29 -9.27 22.05
C GLN A 62 -17.30 -8.49 22.92
N PHE A 63 -17.51 -7.19 23.05
CA PHE A 63 -16.79 -6.34 23.99
C PHE A 63 -17.65 -6.09 25.23
N HIS A 64 -17.02 -6.04 26.39
CA HIS A 64 -17.64 -5.73 27.66
C HIS A 64 -17.28 -4.31 28.10
N SER A 65 -18.06 -3.76 29.02
CA SER A 65 -17.73 -2.49 29.68
C SER A 65 -16.32 -2.54 30.28
N GLY A 66 -15.48 -1.56 29.94
CA GLY A 66 -14.07 -1.49 30.35
C GLY A 66 -13.08 -2.12 29.37
N ASP A 67 -13.54 -2.77 28.29
CA ASP A 67 -12.66 -3.20 27.20
C ASP A 67 -12.15 -1.99 26.40
N LEU A 68 -10.87 -2.00 26.11
CA LEU A 68 -10.20 -0.99 25.30
C LEU A 68 -10.36 -1.31 23.81
N VAL A 69 -10.88 -0.35 23.05
CA VAL A 69 -11.12 -0.49 21.61
C VAL A 69 -10.53 0.68 20.82
N LEU A 70 -10.22 0.43 19.55
CA LEU A 70 -9.68 1.45 18.67
C LEU A 70 -10.83 2.18 17.95
N ARG A 71 -10.85 3.51 18.05
CA ARG A 71 -11.83 4.37 17.38
C ARG A 71 -11.33 4.76 15.99
N LEU A 72 -12.14 4.50 14.96
CA LEU A 72 -11.85 4.99 13.61
C LEU A 72 -12.21 6.47 13.52
N LEU A 73 -11.24 7.33 13.18
CA LEU A 73 -11.47 8.77 13.01
C LEU A 73 -11.96 9.04 11.58
N SER A 74 -13.25 9.34 11.43
CA SER A 74 -13.95 9.46 10.14
C SER A 74 -13.44 10.60 9.25
N GLU A 75 -12.83 11.65 9.82
CA GLU A 75 -12.25 12.76 9.06
C GLU A 75 -10.91 12.42 8.39
N LEU A 76 -10.10 11.56 9.00
CA LEU A 76 -8.85 11.04 8.44
C LEU A 76 -9.11 9.94 7.40
N ALA A 77 -10.11 9.09 7.65
CA ALA A 77 -10.50 8.00 6.76
C ALA A 77 -11.02 8.44 5.38
N LYS A 78 -11.66 9.62 5.32
CA LYS A 78 -12.17 10.19 4.06
C LYS A 78 -11.10 10.88 3.21
N ARG A 79 -9.94 11.21 3.79
CA ARG A 79 -8.96 12.12 3.18
C ARG A 79 -7.75 11.44 2.53
N THR A 80 -7.46 10.18 2.82
CA THR A 80 -6.26 9.53 2.29
C THR A 80 -6.48 8.08 1.88
N GLU A 81 -5.91 7.69 0.74
CA GLU A 81 -5.75 6.28 0.34
C GLU A 81 -4.77 5.51 1.25
N GLN A 82 -4.12 6.19 2.20
CA GLN A 82 -3.19 5.62 3.17
C GLN A 82 -3.89 5.40 4.51
N VAL A 83 -4.18 4.13 4.79
CA VAL A 83 -4.97 3.65 5.94
C VAL A 83 -4.17 3.71 7.26
N GLU A 84 -2.85 3.76 7.19
CA GLU A 84 -1.96 3.55 8.35
C GLU A 84 -1.99 4.69 9.39
N SER A 85 -2.53 5.88 9.05
CA SER A 85 -2.62 7.04 9.97
C SER A 85 -4.05 7.41 10.38
N GLN A 86 -5.03 6.50 10.19
CA GLN A 86 -6.46 6.78 10.40
C GLN A 86 -7.01 6.31 11.76
N MET A 87 -6.21 5.60 12.55
CA MET A 87 -6.63 5.05 13.84
C MET A 87 -6.51 6.14 14.92
N GLY A 88 -7.62 6.48 15.57
CA GLY A 88 -7.62 7.28 16.78
C GLY A 88 -6.99 6.52 17.95
N GLY A 89 -6.62 7.25 19.01
CA GLY A 89 -6.12 6.66 20.24
C GLY A 89 -7.05 5.59 20.82
N VAL A 90 -6.53 4.80 21.76
CA VAL A 90 -7.29 3.76 22.45
C VAL A 90 -8.36 4.43 23.32
N VAL A 91 -9.63 4.00 23.19
CA VAL A 91 -10.77 4.55 23.95
C VAL A 91 -11.46 3.43 24.75
N SER A 92 -11.94 3.77 25.95
CA SER A 92 -12.78 2.91 26.81
C SER A 92 -14.21 2.80 26.25
N GLY A 93 -14.71 1.57 26.13
CA GLY A 93 -16.13 1.33 25.83
C GLY A 93 -16.96 1.22 27.11
N GLU A 94 -17.98 2.06 27.26
CA GLU A 94 -18.82 2.08 28.48
C GLU A 94 -20.14 1.31 28.33
N LYS A 95 -20.71 1.20 27.11
CA LYS A 95 -21.99 0.50 26.91
C LYS A 95 -22.13 -0.29 25.60
N TYR A 96 -22.65 -1.52 25.75
CA TYR A 96 -23.11 -2.38 24.67
C TYR A 96 -24.48 -1.92 24.17
N VAL A 97 -24.55 -1.42 22.93
CA VAL A 97 -25.80 -0.89 22.32
C VAL A 97 -26.38 -1.87 21.29
N GLY A 98 -25.58 -2.80 20.77
CA GLY A 98 -26.04 -3.89 19.91
C GLY A 98 -24.90 -4.79 19.40
N PRO A 99 -25.21 -5.81 18.57
CA PRO A 99 -24.23 -6.82 18.13
C PRO A 99 -22.99 -6.27 17.42
N THR A 100 -23.08 -5.06 16.86
CA THR A 100 -22.02 -4.38 16.10
C THR A 100 -21.83 -2.91 16.50
N THR A 101 -22.43 -2.46 17.61
CA THR A 101 -22.51 -1.03 17.94
C THR A 101 -22.21 -0.81 19.42
N TYR A 102 -21.22 0.04 19.71
CA TYR A 102 -20.72 0.36 21.04
C TYR A 102 -20.67 1.87 21.23
N GLU A 103 -21.07 2.34 22.41
CA GLU A 103 -20.87 3.74 22.83
C GLU A 103 -19.48 3.87 23.46
N LEU A 104 -18.71 4.83 22.97
CA LEU A 104 -17.36 5.14 23.43
C LEU A 104 -17.40 6.41 24.28
N GLU A 105 -16.53 6.49 25.29
CA GLU A 105 -16.31 7.73 26.05
C GLU A 105 -15.61 8.80 25.19
N ASP A 106 -15.81 10.08 25.55
CA ASP A 106 -15.10 11.25 25.00
C ASP A 106 -13.88 11.62 25.85
#